data_AF-A0A4Y2TEI4-F1
#
_entry.id   AF-A0A4Y2TEI4-F1
#
_cell.length_a   1.000
_cell.length_b   1.000
_cell.length_c   1.000
_cell.angle_alpha   90.00
_cell.angle_beta   90.00
_cell.angle_gamma   90.00
#
_symmetry.space_group_name_H-M   'P 1'
#
loop_
_entity.id
_entity.type
_entity.pdbx_description
1 polymer ?
#
loop_
_entity_poly.entity_id
_entity_poly.type
_entity_poly.pdbx_seq_one_letter_code
_entity_poly.pdbx_strand_id
1 'polypeptide(L)'
;MRPADLEKLCLADFVAWYAKEQKRERKRDATEFDDGASENDVENLEDEDDDNSNNDSYRKIDFARVLRYRYYEIEETLNYDRELVTLLYPFQSELIDVSDENKFNTIYEEHKESIMGKKQEYESRSDNNLLKEKLKKLCEEKHYRQEQLKE
;
A
#
# COMPACT_ATOMS: atom_id res chain seq x y z
N MET A 1 -12.70 -12.29 9.19
CA MET A 1 -11.51 -13.19 9.15
C MET A 1 -10.86 -13.08 7.77
N ARG A 2 -9.52 -13.04 7.66
CA ARG A 2 -8.84 -12.96 6.35
C ARG A 2 -9.15 -14.21 5.50
N PRO A 3 -9.50 -14.10 4.20
CA PRO A 3 -9.73 -15.25 3.34
C PRO A 3 -8.54 -16.21 3.29
N ALA A 4 -8.78 -17.52 3.27
CA ALA A 4 -7.74 -18.57 3.37
C ALA A 4 -6.63 -18.43 2.30
N ASP A 5 -6.98 -18.01 1.09
CA ASP A 5 -6.03 -17.80 -0.01
C ASP A 5 -5.10 -16.60 0.23
N LEU A 6 -5.50 -15.67 1.10
CA LEU A 6 -4.75 -14.47 1.43
C LEU A 6 -3.94 -14.62 2.73
N GLU A 7 -4.14 -15.70 3.50
CA GLU A 7 -3.42 -15.92 4.77
C GLU A 7 -1.91 -16.05 4.58
N LYS A 8 -1.47 -16.55 3.43
CA LYS A 8 -0.03 -16.73 3.12
C LYS A 8 0.63 -15.50 2.52
N LEU A 9 -0.15 -14.48 2.18
CA LEU A 9 0.35 -13.27 1.55
C LEU A 9 0.72 -12.24 2.60
N CYS A 10 1.90 -11.63 2.46
CA CYS A 10 2.20 -10.44 3.24
C CYS A 10 1.48 -9.23 2.65
N LEU A 11 1.43 -8.13 3.41
CA LEU A 11 0.75 -6.92 2.98
C LEU A 11 1.33 -6.36 1.67
N ALA A 12 2.65 -6.43 1.48
CA ALA A 12 3.29 -6.04 0.23
C ALA A 12 2.81 -6.88 -0.97
N ASP A 13 2.70 -8.21 -0.82
CA ASP A 13 2.21 -9.11 -1.86
C ASP A 13 0.76 -8.77 -2.24
N PHE A 14 -0.08 -8.53 -1.24
CA PHE A 14 -1.48 -8.16 -1.44
C PHE A 14 -1.62 -6.82 -2.18
N VAL A 15 -0.88 -5.79 -1.77
CA VAL A 15 -0.93 -4.47 -2.40
C VAL A 15 -0.46 -4.55 -3.86
N ALA A 16 0.60 -5.31 -4.14
CA ALA A 16 1.09 -5.52 -5.50
C ALA A 16 0.05 -6.23 -6.39
N TRP A 17 -0.65 -7.23 -5.86
CA TRP A 17 -1.74 -7.91 -6.55
C TRP A 17 -2.94 -6.98 -6.78
N TYR A 18 -3.40 -6.28 -5.74
CA TYR A 18 -4.58 -5.41 -5.80
C TYR A 18 -4.39 -4.27 -6.82
N ALA A 19 -3.21 -3.64 -6.83
CA ALA A 19 -2.87 -2.60 -7.80
C ALA A 19 -2.89 -3.09 -9.25
N LYS A 20 -2.54 -4.37 -9.48
CA LYS A 20 -2.61 -4.98 -10.81
C LYS A 20 -4.05 -5.29 -11.21
N GLU A 21 -4.88 -5.84 -10.31
CA GLU A 21 -6.26 -6.19 -10.63
C GLU A 21 -7.11 -4.94 -10.90
N GLN A 22 -6.97 -3.88 -10.10
CA GLN A 22 -7.63 -2.59 -10.33
C GLN A 22 -7.28 -1.98 -11.70
N LYS A 23 -6.04 -2.14 -12.17
CA LYS A 23 -5.64 -1.72 -13.52
C LYS A 23 -6.28 -2.56 -14.63
N ARG A 24 -6.63 -3.83 -14.35
CA ARG A 24 -7.31 -4.69 -15.32
C ARG A 24 -8.80 -4.35 -15.38
N GLU A 25 -9.45 -4.14 -14.24
CA GLU A 25 -10.85 -3.70 -14.18
C GLU A 25 -11.05 -2.40 -14.94
N ARG A 26 -10.25 -1.36 -14.65
CA ARG A 26 -10.31 -0.08 -15.41
C ARG A 26 -10.08 -0.23 -16.91
N LYS A 27 -9.29 -1.22 -17.34
CA LYS A 27 -9.07 -1.51 -18.77
C LYS A 27 -10.26 -2.24 -19.39
N ARG A 28 -10.96 -3.10 -18.64
CA ARG A 28 -12.19 -3.76 -19.09
C ARG A 28 -13.31 -2.72 -19.23
N ASP A 29 -13.49 -1.86 -18.22
CA ASP A 29 -14.50 -0.81 -18.23
C ASP A 29 -14.25 0.21 -19.36
N ALA A 30 -12.99 0.57 -19.62
CA ALA A 30 -12.63 1.44 -20.73
C ALA A 30 -12.82 0.80 -22.12
N THR A 31 -12.87 -0.54 -22.21
CA THR A 31 -13.20 -1.24 -23.47
C THR A 31 -14.70 -1.47 -23.67
N GLU A 32 -15.51 -1.27 -22.63
CA GLU A 32 -16.98 -1.39 -22.70
C GLU A 32 -17.69 -0.03 -22.89
N PHE A 33 -16.93 1.06 -23.02
CA PHE A 33 -17.45 2.42 -23.22
C PHE A 33 -16.75 3.12 -24.40
N ASP A 34 -16.75 2.49 -25.58
CA ASP A 34 -16.60 3.21 -26.86
C ASP A 34 -17.98 3.33 -27.52
N ASP A 35 -18.85 4.13 -26.90
CA ASP A 35 -20.00 4.76 -27.56
C ASP A 35 -20.48 5.93 -26.68
N GLY A 36 -19.94 7.13 -26.96
CA GLY A 36 -20.64 8.39 -26.71
C GLY A 36 -20.74 8.90 -25.26
N ALA A 37 -19.86 9.84 -24.93
CA ALA A 37 -20.02 10.95 -23.97
C ALA A 37 -21.25 10.98 -23.03
N SER A 38 -20.99 11.06 -21.71
CA SER A 38 -21.72 11.98 -20.81
C SER A 38 -20.93 12.20 -19.53
N GLU A 39 -20.47 13.44 -19.32
CA GLU A 39 -20.24 13.99 -17.98
C GLU A 39 -21.60 14.01 -17.26
N ASN A 40 -21.70 13.42 -16.07
CA ASN A 40 -22.66 13.82 -15.03
C ASN A 40 -22.37 13.02 -13.74
N ASP A 41 -21.66 13.67 -12.84
CA ASP A 41 -21.72 13.42 -11.40
C ASP A 41 -23.17 13.63 -10.94
N VAL A 42 -23.83 12.58 -10.44
CA VAL A 42 -25.02 12.72 -9.61
C VAL A 42 -24.93 11.74 -8.45
N GLU A 43 -24.56 12.30 -7.31
CA GLU A 43 -24.74 11.71 -5.98
C GLU A 43 -26.21 11.31 -5.79
N ASN A 44 -26.46 10.10 -5.29
CA ASN A 44 -27.75 9.80 -4.68
C ASN A 44 -27.53 8.96 -3.41
N LEU A 45 -27.69 9.63 -2.27
CA LEU A 45 -27.71 9.10 -0.92
C LEU A 45 -29.13 8.61 -0.63
N GLU A 46 -29.30 7.32 -0.39
CA GLU A 46 -30.43 6.81 0.36
C GLU A 46 -29.90 5.90 1.47
N ASP A 47 -29.86 6.46 2.67
CA ASP A 47 -29.64 5.76 3.92
C ASP A 47 -30.91 4.95 4.24
N GLU A 48 -30.80 3.62 4.28
CA GLU A 48 -31.74 2.79 5.02
C GLU A 48 -30.96 1.96 6.05
N ASP A 49 -31.18 2.30 7.32
CA ASP A 49 -30.81 1.51 8.48
C ASP A 49 -31.53 0.15 8.44
N ASP A 50 -30.81 -0.97 8.41
CA ASP A 50 -31.35 -2.26 8.86
C ASP A 50 -30.33 -3.07 9.65
N ASP A 51 -30.85 -3.63 10.72
CA ASP A 51 -30.20 -4.14 11.92
C ASP A 51 -29.84 -5.64 11.74
N ASN A 52 -28.71 -6.00 12.35
CA ASN A 52 -28.42 -7.35 12.85
C ASN A 52 -28.28 -8.53 11.86
N SER A 53 -27.05 -8.77 11.40
CA SER A 53 -26.54 -10.15 11.33
C SER A 53 -25.04 -10.20 11.62
N ASN A 54 -24.62 -11.18 12.42
CA ASN A 54 -23.24 -11.59 12.62
C ASN A 54 -22.60 -12.01 11.28
N ASN A 55 -22.14 -11.03 10.53
CA ASN A 55 -21.29 -11.17 9.37
C ASN A 55 -20.17 -10.16 9.57
N ASP A 56 -18.92 -10.59 9.44
CA ASP A 56 -17.77 -9.68 9.32
C ASP A 56 -17.99 -8.81 8.08
N SER A 57 -18.82 -7.78 8.20
CA SER A 57 -19.17 -6.88 7.11
C SER A 57 -18.00 -5.91 6.98
N TYR A 58 -17.19 -6.16 5.96
CA TYR A 58 -16.15 -5.23 5.57
C TYR A 58 -16.82 -3.93 5.12
N ARG A 59 -16.86 -2.93 6.00
CA ARG A 59 -17.38 -1.61 5.69
C ARG A 59 -16.41 -0.91 4.74
N LYS A 60 -16.91 -0.46 3.59
CA LYS A 60 -16.16 0.42 2.70
C LYS A 60 -15.89 1.73 3.44
N ILE A 61 -14.63 2.17 3.47
CA ILE A 61 -14.26 3.42 4.13
C ILE A 61 -14.49 4.56 3.13
N ASP A 62 -15.40 5.47 3.48
CA ASP A 62 -15.85 6.57 2.61
C ASP A 62 -14.90 7.78 2.62
N PHE A 63 -13.84 7.72 3.43
CA PHE A 63 -12.84 8.77 3.53
C PHE A 63 -11.42 8.20 3.40
N ALA A 64 -10.61 8.85 2.58
CA ALA A 64 -9.22 8.48 2.41
C ALA A 64 -8.44 8.79 3.70
N ARG A 65 -7.99 7.75 4.42
CA ARG A 65 -6.97 7.93 5.47
C ARG A 65 -5.62 8.07 4.78
N VAL A 66 -4.97 9.20 4.96
CA VAL A 66 -3.58 9.39 4.50
C VAL A 66 -2.69 8.51 5.38
N LEU A 67 -2.31 7.34 4.87
CA LEU A 67 -1.23 6.56 5.44
C LEU A 67 0.07 7.33 5.20
N ARG A 68 0.55 8.03 6.24
CA ARG A 68 1.90 8.62 6.21
C ARG A 68 2.91 7.50 6.43
N TYR A 69 3.29 6.89 5.32
CA TYR A 69 4.41 5.96 5.30
C TYR A 69 5.70 6.73 5.57
N ARG A 70 6.38 6.39 6.67
CA ARG A 70 7.71 6.88 7.00
C ARG A 70 8.67 5.72 6.80
N TYR A 71 9.74 5.96 6.06
CA TYR A 71 10.82 5.00 5.91
C TYR A 71 11.68 5.06 7.16
N TYR A 72 11.63 4.03 8.00
CA TYR A 72 12.46 3.97 9.19
C TYR A 72 13.87 3.49 8.83
N GLU A 73 14.88 4.14 9.41
CA GLU A 73 16.26 3.71 9.27
C GLU A 73 16.53 2.49 10.18
N ILE A 74 17.57 1.71 9.88
CA ILE A 74 17.94 0.51 10.66
C ILE A 74 18.26 0.87 12.12
N GLU A 75 18.74 2.08 12.33
CA GLU A 75 19.04 2.70 13.62
C GLU A 75 17.77 2.92 14.48
N GLU A 76 16.60 3.11 13.85
CA GLU A 76 15.29 3.16 14.53
C GLU A 76 14.72 1.74 14.73
N THR A 77 15.50 0.84 15.33
CA THR A 77 15.32 -0.63 15.33
C THR A 77 13.89 -1.09 15.64
N LEU A 78 13.24 -0.55 16.67
CA LEU A 78 11.86 -0.92 17.01
C LEU A 78 10.87 -0.60 15.89
N ASN A 79 10.96 0.60 15.32
CA ASN A 79 10.05 1.00 14.25
C ASN A 79 10.39 0.28 12.94
N TYR A 80 11.68 0.06 12.69
CA TYR A 80 12.19 -0.69 11.54
C TYR A 80 11.67 -2.13 11.55
N ASP A 81 11.87 -2.86 12.64
CA ASP A 81 11.44 -4.26 12.75
C ASP A 81 9.92 -4.38 12.67
N ARG A 82 9.19 -3.49 13.35
CA ARG A 82 7.72 -3.42 13.26
C ARG A 82 7.25 -3.18 11.83
N GLU A 83 7.88 -2.26 11.12
CA GLU A 83 7.58 -1.98 9.72
C GLU A 83 7.81 -3.22 8.84
N LEU A 84 8.95 -3.89 9.01
CA LEU A 84 9.28 -5.08 8.23
C LEU A 84 8.31 -6.23 8.49
N VAL A 85 7.93 -6.48 9.74
CA VAL A 85 6.91 -7.48 10.08
C VAL A 85 5.57 -7.11 9.45
N THR A 86 5.18 -5.84 9.52
CA THR A 86 3.91 -5.38 8.93
C THR A 86 3.88 -5.56 7.41
N LEU A 87 4.98 -5.26 6.71
CA LEU A 87 4.98 -5.28 5.25
C LEU A 87 5.28 -6.66 4.66
N LEU A 88 6.21 -7.39 5.27
CA LEU A 88 6.87 -8.53 4.64
C LEU A 88 6.54 -9.87 5.30
N TYR A 89 5.91 -9.86 6.48
CA TYR A 89 5.43 -11.07 7.13
C TYR A 89 3.91 -11.25 6.96
N PRO A 90 3.41 -12.48 6.72
CA PRO A 90 1.98 -12.77 6.65
C PRO A 90 1.35 -12.82 8.06
N PHE A 91 1.25 -11.67 8.72
CA PHE A 91 0.57 -11.57 10.02
C PHE A 91 -0.95 -11.80 9.88
N GLN A 92 -1.58 -12.35 10.92
CA GLN A 92 -3.01 -12.67 10.90
C GLN A 92 -3.85 -11.54 11.50
N SER A 93 -3.33 -10.88 12.53
CA SER A 93 -4.00 -9.76 13.19
C SER A 93 -3.01 -8.65 13.48
N GLU A 94 -3.20 -7.47 12.90
CA GLU A 94 -2.35 -6.30 13.18
C GLU A 94 -2.37 -5.93 14.66
N LEU A 95 -3.55 -6.03 15.29
CA LEU A 95 -3.71 -5.71 16.69
C LEU A 95 -2.86 -6.63 17.57
N ILE A 96 -2.89 -7.93 17.31
CA ILE A 96 -2.24 -8.95 18.16
C ILE A 96 -0.76 -9.15 17.77
N ASP A 97 -0.46 -9.23 16.49
CA ASP A 97 0.86 -9.62 15.99
C ASP A 97 1.81 -8.42 15.82
N VAL A 98 1.26 -7.22 15.58
CA VAL A 98 2.07 -6.02 15.29
C VAL A 98 2.00 -4.99 16.42
N SER A 99 0.82 -4.78 17.01
CA SER A 99 0.60 -3.68 17.96
C SER A 99 0.70 -4.09 19.43
N ASP A 100 0.41 -5.36 19.76
CA ASP A 100 0.34 -5.84 21.14
C ASP A 100 1.70 -6.32 21.68
N GLU A 101 1.98 -5.97 22.93
CA GLU A 101 3.13 -6.41 23.75
C GLU A 101 4.52 -6.47 23.07
N ASN A 102 4.73 -5.71 21.99
CA ASN A 102 5.90 -5.83 21.11
C ASN A 102 6.14 -7.25 20.54
N LYS A 103 5.08 -8.03 20.34
CA LYS A 103 5.13 -9.38 19.74
C LYS A 103 5.83 -9.39 18.37
N PHE A 104 5.75 -8.27 17.64
CA PHE A 104 6.48 -8.07 16.39
C PHE A 104 7.99 -8.31 16.53
N ASN A 105 8.62 -8.00 17.67
CA ASN A 105 10.05 -8.24 17.87
C ASN A 105 10.37 -9.75 17.81
N THR A 106 9.56 -10.56 18.49
CA THR A 106 9.72 -12.02 18.48
C THR A 106 9.51 -12.57 17.07
N ILE A 107 8.42 -12.14 16.40
CA ILE A 107 8.12 -12.55 15.02
C ILE A 107 9.26 -12.16 14.08
N TYR A 108 9.80 -10.96 14.24
CA TYR A 108 10.91 -10.47 13.43
C TYR A 108 12.14 -11.35 13.59
N GLU A 109 12.58 -11.62 14.82
CA GLU A 109 13.78 -12.44 15.05
C GLU A 109 13.58 -13.90 14.62
N GLU A 110 12.39 -14.48 14.82
CA GLU A 110 12.06 -15.84 14.37
C GLU A 110 12.02 -15.98 12.84
N HIS A 111 11.58 -14.94 12.13
CA HIS A 111 11.35 -14.96 10.69
C HIS A 111 12.27 -14.04 9.88
N LYS A 112 13.36 -13.58 10.50
CA LYS A 112 14.28 -12.57 9.97
C LYS A 112 14.77 -12.89 8.57
N GLU A 113 15.22 -14.12 8.35
CA GLU A 113 15.75 -14.55 7.05
C GLU A 113 14.70 -14.45 5.93
N SER A 114 13.46 -14.89 6.20
CA SER A 114 12.37 -14.81 5.25
C SER A 114 11.97 -13.35 4.96
N ILE A 115 11.89 -12.53 6.01
CA ILE A 115 11.55 -11.10 5.90
C ILE A 115 12.61 -10.37 5.08
N MET A 116 13.89 -10.58 5.39
CA MET A 116 15.00 -9.95 4.68
C MET A 116 15.14 -10.45 3.23
N GLY A 117 14.87 -11.72 2.98
CA GLY A 117 14.82 -12.28 1.63
C GLY A 117 13.75 -11.59 0.77
N LYS A 118 12.53 -11.43 1.30
CA LYS A 118 11.47 -10.66 0.63
C LYS A 118 11.85 -9.20 0.44
N LYS A 119 12.48 -8.56 1.44
CA LYS A 119 12.96 -7.17 1.32
C LYS A 119 13.91 -7.02 0.14
N GLN A 120 14.90 -7.91 0.04
CA GLN A 120 15.86 -7.91 -1.06
C GLN A 120 15.19 -8.16 -2.42
N GLU A 121 14.22 -9.07 -2.48
CA GLU A 121 13.44 -9.32 -3.69
C GLU A 121 12.72 -8.05 -4.16
N TYR A 122 12.04 -7.35 -3.26
CA TYR A 122 11.35 -6.10 -3.58
C TYR A 122 12.31 -4.97 -3.96
N GLU A 123 13.43 -4.85 -3.26
CA GLU A 123 14.45 -3.85 -3.57
C GLU A 123 15.10 -4.09 -4.93
N SER A 124 15.35 -5.35 -5.29
CA SER A 124 15.93 -5.73 -6.59
C SER A 124 14.98 -5.52 -7.77
N ARG A 125 13.67 -5.65 -7.53
CA ARG A 125 12.62 -5.40 -8.54
C ARG A 125 12.30 -3.92 -8.71
N SER A 126 12.66 -3.10 -7.72
CA SER A 126 12.45 -1.67 -7.82
C SER A 126 13.55 -1.07 -8.68
N ASP A 127 13.16 -0.43 -9.79
CA ASP A 127 13.98 0.49 -10.59
C ASP A 127 14.37 1.76 -9.80
N ASN A 128 14.68 1.61 -8.50
CA ASN A 128 15.01 2.67 -7.55
C ASN A 128 16.15 3.54 -8.08
N ASN A 129 17.11 2.95 -8.80
CA ASN A 129 18.20 3.71 -9.42
C ASN A 129 17.71 4.60 -10.57
N LEU A 130 16.87 4.08 -11.46
CA LEU A 130 16.28 4.87 -12.55
C LEU A 130 15.34 5.96 -12.00
N LEU A 131 14.58 5.65 -10.95
CA LEU A 131 13.68 6.60 -10.29
C LEU A 131 14.46 7.70 -9.57
N LYS A 132 15.54 7.35 -8.84
CA LYS A 132 16.47 8.32 -8.23
C LYS A 132 17.11 9.23 -9.29
N GLU A 133 17.52 8.68 -10.42
CA GLU A 133 18.11 9.46 -11.52
C GLU A 133 17.09 10.42 -12.15
N LYS A 134 15.84 9.97 -12.36
CA LYS A 134 14.74 10.83 -12.84
C LYS A 134 14.41 11.94 -11.85
N LEU A 135 14.37 11.64 -10.55
CA LEU A 135 14.15 12.63 -9.49
C LEU A 135 15.27 13.67 -9.46
N LYS A 136 16.53 13.24 -9.58
CA LYS A 136 17.68 14.13 -9.63
C LYS A 136 17.57 15.11 -10.81
N LYS A 137 17.27 14.61 -12.02
CA LYS A 137 17.06 15.44 -13.21
C LYS A 137 15.91 16.43 -13.05
N LEU A 138 14.79 16.00 -12.45
CA LEU A 138 13.65 16.88 -12.18
C LEU A 138 13.97 17.99 -11.16
N CYS A 139 14.79 17.70 -10.15
CA CYS A 139 15.26 18.70 -9.19
C CYS A 139 16.21 19.71 -9.85
N GLU A 140 17.14 19.24 -10.68
CA GLU A 140 18.08 20.08 -11.44
C GLU A 140 17.34 21.01 -12.43
N GLU A 141 16.35 20.48 -13.17
CA GLU A 141 15.52 21.30 -14.07
C GLU A 141 14.71 22.36 -13.34
N LYS A 142 14.17 22.04 -12.14
CA LYS A 142 13.44 23.02 -11.33
C LYS A 142 14.34 24.14 -10.85
N HIS A 143 15.57 23.82 -10.44
CA HIS A 143 16.55 24.83 -10.01
C HIS A 143 16.91 25.76 -11.16
N TYR A 144 17.18 25.20 -12.35
CA TYR A 144 17.51 25.98 -13.55
C TYR A 144 16.38 26.92 -13.98
N ARG A 145 15.12 26.46 -13.97
CA ARG A 145 13.96 27.32 -14.29
C ARG A 145 13.77 28.46 -13.29
N GLN A 146 14.09 28.25 -12.01
CA GLN A 146 14.00 29.29 -10.99
C GLN A 146 15.09 30.36 -11.11
N GLU A 147 16.26 30.02 -11.65
CA GLU A 147 17.34 30.98 -11.92
C GLU A 147 17.03 31.83 -13.17
N GLN A 148 16.48 31.22 -14.22
CA GLN A 148 16.07 31.92 -15.46
C GLN A 148 14.90 32.91 -15.27
N LEU A 149 14.13 32.78 -14.19
CA LEU A 149 13.02 33.68 -13.85
C LEU A 149 13.45 34.85 -12.94
N LYS A 150 14.73 34.90 -12.53
CA LYS A 150 15.30 35.95 -11.68
C LYS A 150 16.18 36.95 -12.44
N GLU A 151 16.46 36.70 -13.72
CA GLU A 151 17.02 37.67 -14.68
C GLU A 151 15.91 38.37 -15.47
#